data_AF-A0A1W9MSV1-F1
#
_entry.id   AF-A0A1W9MSV1-F1
#
_cell.length_a   1.000
_cell.length_b   1.000
_cell.length_c   1.000
_cell.angle_alpha   90.00
_cell.angle_beta   90.00
_cell.angle_gamma   90.00
#
_symmetry.space_group_name_H-M   'P 1'
#
loop_
_entity.id
_entity.type
_entity.pdbx_description
1 polymer ?
#
loop_
_entity_poly.entity_id
_entity_poly.type
_entity_poly.pdbx_seq_one_letter_code
_entity_poly.pdbx_strand_id
1 'polypeptide(L)'
;MRNYRDFVIEKMKNTEEAAEYLRSSFEEYSEDGNLEAFLTAVRSVAESRGGISELARITELNRQTLHRTLSATVNPSIKTLQSILSSLGFRLAIEPVLSFDR
;
A
#
# COMPACT_ATOMS: atom_id res chain seq x y z
N MET A 1 -5.97 26.12 4.43
CA MET A 1 -6.46 24.74 4.55
C MET A 1 -5.25 23.82 4.53
N ARG A 2 -5.00 23.00 5.57
CA ARG A 2 -4.09 21.86 5.38
C ARG A 2 -4.71 20.98 4.29
N ASN A 3 -3.94 20.64 3.25
CA ASN A 3 -4.39 19.72 2.23
C ASN A 3 -4.72 18.38 2.92
N TYR A 4 -5.88 17.79 2.64
CA TYR A 4 -6.26 16.49 3.18
C TYR A 4 -5.15 15.45 2.95
N ARG A 5 -4.46 15.54 1.81
CA ARG A 5 -3.30 14.71 1.48
C ARG A 5 -2.13 14.89 2.45
N ASP A 6 -1.80 16.12 2.83
CA ASP A 6 -0.68 16.40 3.75
C ASP A 6 -0.99 15.85 5.16
N PHE A 7 -2.26 15.93 5.58
CA PHE A 7 -2.71 15.35 6.83
C PHE A 7 -2.60 13.82 6.84
N VAL A 8 -3.02 13.17 5.75
CA VAL A 8 -2.88 11.72 5.58
C VAL A 8 -1.39 11.33 5.62
N ILE A 9 -0.55 12.00 4.84
CA ILE A 9 0.90 11.73 4.79
C ILE A 9 1.54 11.84 6.18
N GLU A 10 1.19 12.84 6.98
CA GLU A 10 1.77 13.01 8.31
C GLU A 10 1.40 11.86 9.25
N LYS A 11 0.14 11.42 9.23
CA LYS A 11 -0.35 10.28 10.02
C LYS A 11 0.32 8.97 9.64
N MET A 12 0.55 8.76 8.36
CA MET A 12 1.18 7.54 7.83
C MET A 12 2.67 7.38 8.19
N LYS A 13 3.27 8.34 8.92
CA LYS A 13 4.59 8.15 9.54
C LYS A 13 4.53 7.22 10.75
N ASN A 14 3.38 7.15 11.44
CA ASN A 14 3.15 6.17 12.48
C ASN A 14 2.86 4.80 11.84
N THR A 15 3.55 3.75 12.30
CA THR A 15 3.47 2.43 11.69
C THR A 15 2.13 1.76 11.94
N GLU A 16 1.54 1.93 13.12
CA GLU A 16 0.24 1.37 13.48
C GLU A 16 -0.88 2.02 12.66
N GLU A 17 -0.89 3.36 12.55
CA GLU A 17 -1.86 4.09 11.72
C GLU A 17 -1.75 3.70 10.25
N ALA A 18 -0.52 3.55 9.74
CA ALA A 18 -0.29 3.09 8.37
C ALA A 18 -0.74 1.63 8.15
N ALA A 19 -0.55 0.76 9.14
CA ALA A 19 -1.03 -0.62 9.08
C ALA A 19 -2.55 -0.69 9.02
N GLU A 20 -3.24 0.07 9.88
CA GLU A 20 -4.70 0.17 9.90
C GLU A 20 -5.23 0.71 8.57
N TYR A 21 -4.64 1.78 8.05
CA TYR A 21 -5.02 2.36 6.76
C TYR A 21 -4.85 1.38 5.58
N LEU A 22 -3.73 0.65 5.53
CA LEU A 22 -3.51 -0.37 4.50
C LEU A 22 -4.46 -1.57 4.66
N ARG A 23 -4.78 -1.96 5.89
CA ARG A 23 -5.74 -3.04 6.15
C ARG A 23 -7.14 -2.65 5.67
N SER A 24 -7.67 -1.51 6.11
CA SER A 24 -9.02 -1.06 5.72
C SER A 24 -9.15 -0.90 4.21
N SER A 25 -8.14 -0.32 3.54
CA SER A 25 -8.17 -0.20 2.07
C SER A 25 -8.08 -1.55 1.34
N PHE A 26 -7.42 -2.56 1.92
CA PHE A 26 -7.39 -3.91 1.36
C PHE A 26 -8.71 -4.67 1.59
N GLU A 27 -9.35 -4.45 2.74
CA GLU A 27 -10.69 -4.98 3.05
C GLU A 27 -11.72 -4.43 2.07
N GLU A 28 -11.75 -3.09 1.87
CA GLU A 28 -12.62 -2.45 0.88
C GLU A 28 -12.39 -3.02 -0.53
N TYR A 29 -11.13 -3.13 -0.97
CA TYR A 29 -10.77 -3.77 -2.24
C TYR A 29 -11.30 -5.21 -2.35
N SER A 30 -11.29 -5.97 -1.24
CA SER A 30 -11.78 -7.35 -1.22
C SER A 30 -13.30 -7.44 -1.38
N GLU A 31 -14.02 -6.38 -1.02
CA GLU A 31 -15.48 -6.28 -1.17
C GLU A 31 -15.90 -5.75 -2.55
N ASP A 32 -15.24 -4.70 -3.06
CA ASP A 32 -15.67 -3.96 -4.25
C ASP A 32 -14.81 -4.22 -5.51
N GLY A 33 -13.64 -4.86 -5.35
CA GLY A 33 -12.67 -5.11 -6.43
C GLY A 33 -11.85 -3.89 -6.88
N ASN A 34 -11.93 -2.76 -6.17
CA ASN A 34 -11.27 -1.51 -6.51
C ASN A 34 -9.78 -1.51 -6.13
N LEU A 35 -8.98 -2.15 -6.97
CA LEU A 35 -7.53 -2.24 -6.76
C LEU A 35 -6.84 -0.86 -6.78
N GLU A 36 -7.39 0.11 -7.52
CA GLU A 36 -6.81 1.45 -7.61
C GLU A 36 -6.83 2.18 -6.27
N ALA A 37 -7.91 2.04 -5.50
CA ALA A 37 -8.02 2.60 -4.16
C ALA A 37 -6.93 2.02 -3.23
N PHE A 38 -6.76 0.70 -3.22
CA PHE A 38 -5.72 0.04 -2.41
C PHE A 38 -4.30 0.49 -2.83
N LEU A 39 -4.00 0.53 -4.12
CA LEU A 39 -2.68 0.97 -4.61
C LEU A 39 -2.41 2.45 -4.30
N THR A 40 -3.46 3.28 -4.27
CA THR A 40 -3.38 4.67 -3.84
C THR A 40 -3.07 4.79 -2.34
N ALA A 41 -3.63 3.91 -1.51
CA ALA A 41 -3.28 3.84 -0.09
C ALA A 41 -1.80 3.45 0.10
N VAL A 42 -1.32 2.42 -0.61
CA VAL A 42 0.10 2.02 -0.61
C VAL A 42 1.00 3.18 -1.03
N ARG A 43 0.61 3.94 -2.05
CA ARG A 43 1.33 5.13 -2.49
C ARG A 43 1.41 6.20 -1.40
N SER A 44 0.32 6.45 -0.69
CA SER A 44 0.28 7.46 0.38
C SER A 44 1.24 7.11 1.52
N VAL A 45 1.33 5.81 1.87
CA VAL A 45 2.31 5.31 2.84
C VAL A 45 3.74 5.38 2.31
N ALA A 46 3.96 5.17 1.01
CA ALA A 46 5.28 5.40 0.41
C ALA A 46 5.67 6.89 0.47
N GLU A 47 4.73 7.80 0.18
CA GLU A 47 4.92 9.26 0.22
C GLU A 47 5.27 9.75 1.64
N SER A 48 4.70 9.17 2.70
CA SER A 48 5.08 9.49 4.09
C SER A 48 6.48 9.02 4.50
N ARG A 49 7.08 8.10 3.74
CA ARG A 49 8.35 7.43 4.04
C ARG A 49 9.49 7.82 3.10
N GLY A 50 9.43 9.02 2.53
CA GLY A 50 10.46 9.53 1.59
C GLY A 50 10.09 9.37 0.12
N GLY A 51 8.90 8.86 -0.18
CA GLY A 51 8.31 8.82 -1.52
C GLY A 51 8.86 7.73 -2.43
N ILE A 52 8.43 7.80 -3.70
CA ILE A 52 8.77 6.81 -4.73
C ILE A 52 10.27 6.71 -4.98
N SER A 53 11.00 7.82 -4.86
CA SER A 53 12.45 7.84 -5.01
C SER A 53 13.15 7.01 -3.94
N GLU A 54 12.73 7.15 -2.68
CA GLU A 54 13.30 6.36 -1.59
C GLU A 54 12.87 4.90 -1.70
N LEU A 55 11.60 4.64 -2.02
CA LEU A 55 11.09 3.29 -2.26
C LEU A 55 11.87 2.57 -3.38
N ALA A 56 12.21 3.27 -4.47
CA ALA A 56 13.03 2.71 -5.55
C ALA A 56 14.47 2.40 -5.11
N ARG A 57 14.99 3.08 -4.09
CA ARG A 57 16.34 2.86 -3.55
C ARG A 57 16.39 1.60 -2.66
N ILE A 58 15.29 1.31 -1.97
CA ILE A 58 15.17 0.20 -1.01
C ILE A 58 14.44 -1.02 -1.57
N THR A 59 13.97 -0.95 -2.81
CA THR A 59 13.40 -2.08 -3.58
C THR A 59 14.30 -2.37 -4.78
N GLU A 60 14.13 -3.53 -5.40
CA GLU A 60 14.77 -3.83 -6.70
C GLU A 60 13.98 -3.23 -7.90
N LEU A 61 12.97 -2.39 -7.63
CA LEU A 61 12.09 -1.84 -8.64
C LEU A 61 12.55 -0.43 -9.04
N ASN A 62 12.60 -0.16 -10.34
CA ASN A 62 12.87 1.19 -10.81
C ASN A 62 11.67 2.14 -10.59
N ARG A 63 11.94 3.45 -10.57
CA ARG A 63 10.93 4.49 -10.37
C ARG A 63 9.76 4.42 -11.34
N GLN A 64 10.01 4.10 -12.62
CA GLN A 64 8.97 3.99 -13.64
C GLN A 64 8.01 2.83 -13.35
N THR A 65 8.55 1.67 -12.96
CA THR A 65 7.76 0.50 -12.55
C THR A 65 6.93 0.82 -11.32
N LEU A 66 7.51 1.47 -10.31
CA LEU A 66 6.79 1.88 -9.10
C LEU A 66 5.67 2.87 -9.43
N HIS A 67 5.93 3.89 -10.26
CA HIS A 67 4.92 4.85 -10.68
C HIS A 67 3.74 4.20 -11.40
N ARG A 68 4.00 3.32 -12.37
CA ARG A 68 2.94 2.61 -13.09
C ARG A 68 2.15 1.67 -12.19
N THR A 69 2.83 0.99 -11.28
CA THR A 69 2.21 0.08 -10.32
C THR A 69 1.32 0.84 -9.36
N LEU A 70 1.86 1.85 -8.67
CA LEU A 70 1.14 2.61 -7.62
C LEU A 70 0.17 3.67 -8.17
N SER A 71 0.06 3.79 -9.49
CA SER A 71 -0.99 4.56 -10.16
C SER A 71 -2.01 3.64 -10.84
N ALA A 72 -2.05 2.36 -10.44
CA ALA A 72 -2.94 1.32 -10.96
C ALA A 72 -2.95 1.16 -12.49
N THR A 73 -1.90 1.66 -13.18
CA THR A 73 -1.76 1.54 -14.64
C THR A 73 -1.51 0.09 -15.06
N VAL A 74 -1.01 -0.72 -14.12
CA VAL A 74 -0.82 -2.16 -14.26
C VAL A 74 -1.25 -2.85 -12.98
N ASN A 75 -1.83 -4.04 -13.10
CA ASN A 75 -2.07 -4.91 -11.96
C ASN A 75 -0.74 -5.55 -11.52
N PRO A 76 -0.20 -5.23 -10.32
CA PRO A 76 1.04 -5.84 -9.86
C PRO A 76 0.88 -7.34 -9.63
N SER A 77 1.93 -8.10 -9.92
CA SER A 77 2.03 -9.47 -9.42
C SER A 77 2.07 -9.47 -7.89
N ILE A 78 1.65 -10.57 -7.27
CA ILE A 78 1.76 -10.75 -5.80
C ILE A 78 3.21 -10.55 -5.34
N LYS A 79 4.20 -11.04 -6.11
CA LYS A 79 5.63 -10.84 -5.81
C LYS A 79 6.00 -9.36 -5.76
N THR A 80 5.52 -8.57 -6.72
CA THR A 80 5.77 -7.12 -6.79
C THR A 80 5.14 -6.41 -5.60
N LEU A 81 3.87 -6.73 -5.31
CA LEU A 81 3.15 -6.14 -4.18
C LEU A 81 3.82 -6.49 -2.84
N GLN A 82 4.20 -7.74 -2.64
CA GLN A 82 4.93 -8.19 -1.45
C GLN A 82 6.28 -7.47 -1.29
N SER A 83 7.03 -7.28 -2.37
CA SER A 83 8.30 -6.54 -2.34
C SER A 83 8.08 -5.09 -1.91
N ILE A 84 7.08 -4.40 -2.47
CA ILE A 84 6.74 -3.03 -2.11
C ILE A 84 6.33 -2.94 -0.63
N LEU A 85 5.39 -3.77 -0.20
CA LEU A 85 4.90 -3.77 1.18
C LEU A 85 6.02 -4.07 2.17
N SER A 86 6.88 -5.06 1.88
CA SER A 86 7.99 -5.46 2.76
C SER A 86 9.03 -4.35 2.91
N SER A 87 9.35 -3.63 1.82
CA SER A 87 10.23 -2.45 1.88
C SER A 87 9.58 -1.29 2.66
N LEU A 88 8.26 -1.24 2.71
CA LEU A 88 7.50 -0.36 3.59
C LEU A 88 7.27 -0.96 4.99
N GLY A 89 7.88 -2.10 5.35
CA GLY A 89 7.74 -2.71 6.68
C GLY A 89 6.40 -3.40 6.96
N PHE A 90 5.62 -3.72 5.91
CA PHE A 90 4.36 -4.43 5.99
C PHE A 90 4.42 -5.78 5.27
N ARG A 91 3.46 -6.66 5.55
CA ARG A 91 3.30 -7.94 4.85
C ARG A 91 1.83 -8.22 4.61
N LEU A 92 1.53 -8.95 3.53
CA LEU A 92 0.22 -9.59 3.38
C LEU A 92 0.13 -10.76 4.35
N ALA A 93 -1.02 -10.92 4.99
CA ALA A 93 -1.32 -12.04 5.88
C ALA A 93 -2.59 -12.74 5.40
N ILE A 94 -2.68 -14.04 5.69
CA ILE A 94 -3.91 -14.80 5.50
C ILE A 94 -4.61 -14.82 6.86
N GLU A 95 -5.81 -14.24 6.90
CA GLU A 95 -6.66 -14.21 8.08
C GLU A 95 -7.94 -15.03 7.80
N PRO A 96 -8.48 -15.74 8.82
CA PRO A 96 -9.73 -16.47 8.65
C PRO A 96 -10.89 -15.49 8.45
N VAL A 97 -11.66 -15.64 7.37
CA VAL A 97 -12.87 -14.84 7.13
C VAL A 97 -14.07 -15.41 7.89
N LEU A 98 -14.10 -16.75 8.08
CA LEU A 98 -14.98 -17.53 8.97
C LEU A 98 -14.27 -18.87 9.27
N SER A 99 -14.56 -19.54 10.40
CA SER A 99 -14.04 -20.88 10.69
C SER A 99 -14.53 -21.87 9.63
N PHE A 100 -13.60 -22.63 9.05
CA PHE A 100 -13.88 -23.68 8.08
C PHE A 100 -14.37 -24.97 8.78
N ASP A 101 -15.15 -24.82 9.86
CA ASP A 101 -15.79 -25.94 10.55
C ASP A 101 -17.12 -26.22 9.82
N ARG A 102 -17.06 -27.14 8.86
CA ARG A 102 -18.24 -27.83 8.30
C ARG A 102 -18.31 -29.24 8.84
#